data_AF-A0A4Q1UBI3-F1
#
_entry.id   AF-A0A4Q1UBI3-F1
#
_cell.length_a   1.000
_cell.length_b   1.000
_cell.length_c   1.000
_cell.angle_alpha   90.00
_cell.angle_beta   90.00
_cell.angle_gamma   90.00
#
_symmetry.space_group_name_H-M   'P 1'
#
loop_
_entity.id
_entity.type
_entity.pdbx_description
1 polymer ?
#
loop_
_entity_poly.entity_id
_entity_poly.type
_entity_poly.pdbx_seq_one_letter_code
_entity_poly.pdbx_strand_id
1 'polypeptide(L)' 'MHITWKTVDEWREERGMEKAELARRANVSERTIYNGLSKNSRLQPSTKSNIRSIFPDKFDDRGEVRQ' A
#
# COMPACT_ATOMS: atom_id res chain seq x y z
N MET A 1 -0.58 -3.03 13.70
CA MET A 1 -1.77 -3.56 12.96
C MET A 1 -1.30 -4.07 11.60
N HIS A 2 -1.75 -5.22 11.11
CA HIS A 2 -1.27 -5.73 9.81
C HIS A 2 -1.90 -4.93 8.66
N ILE A 3 -1.06 -4.27 7.84
CA ILE A 3 -1.52 -3.52 6.67
C ILE A 3 -1.97 -4.49 5.58
N THR A 4 -3.14 -4.24 5.02
CA THR A 4 -3.65 -4.96 3.86
C THR A 4 -3.66 -4.09 2.62
N TRP A 5 -3.82 -4.73 1.46
CA TRP A 5 -4.01 -4.01 0.20
C TRP A 5 -5.22 -3.09 0.21
N LYS A 6 -6.29 -3.43 0.94
CA LYS A 6 -7.48 -2.58 1.06
C LYS A 6 -7.15 -1.25 1.75
N THR A 7 -6.41 -1.30 2.86
CA THR A 7 -5.95 -0.09 3.56
C THR A 7 -5.11 0.81 2.65
N VAL A 8 -4.22 0.23 1.85
CA VAL A 8 -3.40 1.00 0.89
C VAL A 8 -4.27 1.57 -0.24
N ASP A 9 -5.32 0.87 -0.67
CA ASP A 9 -6.24 1.36 -1.70
C ASP A 9 -7.03 2.57 -1.22
N GLU A 10 -7.48 2.57 0.04
CA GLU A 10 -8.14 3.70 0.68
C GLU A 10 -7.20 4.93 0.71
N TRP A 11 -5.95 4.77 1.15
CA TRP A 11 -4.97 5.87 1.13
C TRP A 11 -4.65 6.39 -0.26
N ARG A 12 -4.64 5.50 -1.26
CA ARG A 12 -4.45 5.87 -2.66
C ARG A 12 -5.63 6.73 -3.13
N GLU A 13 -6.86 6.34 -2.81
CA GLU A 13 -8.08 7.07 -3.19
C GLU A 13 -8.19 8.43 -2.52
N GLU A 14 -7.82 8.54 -1.24
CA GLU A 14 -7.73 9.82 -0.52
C GLU A 14 -6.82 10.83 -1.25
N ARG A 15 -5.81 10.35 -1.99
CA ARG A 15 -4.88 11.18 -2.76
C ARG A 15 -5.24 11.32 -4.23
N GLY A 16 -6.35 10.73 -4.69
CA GLY A 16 -6.72 10.70 -6.11
C GLY A 16 -5.70 9.97 -6.99
N MET A 17 -4.90 9.07 -6.42
CA MET A 17 -3.88 8.31 -7.16
C MET A 17 -4.51 7.13 -7.89
N GLU A 18 -4.11 6.81 -9.13
CA GLU A 18 -4.62 5.62 -9.82
C GLU A 18 -3.92 4.33 -9.39
N LYS A 19 -4.59 3.17 -9.53
CA LYS A 19 -4.00 1.86 -9.20
C LYS A 19 -2.72 1.58 -10.01
N ALA A 20 -2.70 1.97 -11.30
CA ALA A 20 -1.53 1.88 -12.16
C ALA A 20 -0.36 2.73 -11.65
N GLU A 21 -0.65 3.91 -11.11
CA GLU A 21 0.37 4.75 -10.52
C GLU A 21 0.93 4.17 -9.22
N LEU A 22 0.06 3.64 -8.34
CA LEU A 22 0.49 2.92 -7.15
C LEU A 22 1.39 1.73 -7.50
N ALA A 23 1.04 0.95 -8.53
CA ALA A 23 1.84 -0.18 -9.00
C ALA A 23 3.26 0.26 -9.40
N ARG A 24 3.36 1.30 -10.22
CA ARG A 24 4.65 1.86 -10.65
C ARG A 24 5.48 2.35 -9.47
N ARG A 25 4.89 3.15 -8.57
CA ARG A 25 5.60 3.70 -7.41
C ARG A 25 6.01 2.63 -6.39
N ALA A 26 5.19 1.59 -6.23
CA ALA A 26 5.47 0.49 -5.30
C ALA A 26 6.38 -0.60 -5.91
N ASN A 27 6.78 -0.45 -7.17
CA ASN A 27 7.55 -1.41 -7.94
C ASN A 27 6.92 -2.82 -7.93
N VAL A 28 5.62 -2.89 -8.20
CA VAL A 28 4.85 -4.14 -8.32
C VAL A 28 4.00 -4.12 -9.58
N SER A 29 3.54 -5.29 -10.02
CA SER A 29 2.57 -5.37 -11.12
C SER A 29 1.19 -4.90 -10.66
N GLU A 30 0.39 -4.31 -11.55
CA GLU A 30 -1.03 -4.01 -11.27
C GLU A 30 -1.80 -5.27 -10.87
N ARG A 31 -1.49 -6.41 -11.49
CA ARG A 31 -2.05 -7.72 -11.13
C ARG A 31 -1.83 -8.06 -9.66
N THR A 32 -0.68 -7.70 -9.09
CA THR A 32 -0.39 -7.88 -7.66
C THR A 32 -1.35 -7.07 -6.80
N ILE A 33 -1.64 -5.82 -7.19
CA ILE A 33 -2.61 -4.97 -6.50
C ILE A 33 -4.01 -5.59 -6.59
N TYR A 34 -4.50 -5.91 -7.79
CA TYR A 34 -5.84 -6.50 -7.97
C TYR A 34 -6.02 -7.82 -7.20
N ASN A 35 -5.02 -8.71 -7.22
CA ASN A 35 -5.06 -9.96 -6.45
C ASN A 35 -5.00 -9.71 -4.94
N GLY A 36 -4.23 -8.71 -4.52
CA GLY A 36 -4.12 -8.29 -3.14
C GLY A 36 -5.45 -7.77 -2.60
N LEU A 37 -6.15 -6.96 -3.40
CA LEU A 37 -7.47 -6.41 -3.07
C LEU A 37 -8.55 -7.48 -3.00
N SER A 38 -8.63 -8.37 -4.00
CA SER A 38 -9.67 -9.40 -4.05
C SER A 38 -9.62 -10.35 -2.85
N LYS A 39 -8.42 -10.59 -2.30
CA LYS A 39 -8.21 -11.46 -1.13
C LYS A 39 -8.02 -10.69 0.18
N ASN A 40 -8.09 -9.35 0.15
CA ASN A 40 -7.69 -8.47 1.25
C ASN A 40 -6.37 -8.92 1.92
N SER A 41 -5.39 -9.29 1.10
CA SER A 41 -4.13 -9.89 1.57
C SER A 41 -3.28 -8.87 2.32
N ARG A 42 -2.47 -9.37 3.25
CA ARG A 42 -1.43 -8.57 3.91
C ARG A 42 -0.33 -8.23 2.92
N LEU A 43 0.31 -7.07 3.11
CA LEU A 43 1.49 -6.70 2.34
C LEU A 43 2.70 -7.57 2.73
N GLN A 44 3.49 -7.96 1.73
CA GLN A 44 4.79 -8.55 1.98
C GLN A 44 5.76 -7.51 2.56
N PRO A 45 6.76 -7.90 3.37
CA PRO A 45 7.69 -6.96 3.98
C PRO A 45 8.41 -6.04 2.97
N SER A 46 8.83 -6.58 1.83
CA SER A 46 9.46 -5.83 0.74
C SER A 46 8.52 -4.75 0.19
N THR A 47 7.27 -5.12 -0.10
CA THR A 47 6.25 -4.18 -0.57
C THR A 47 5.90 -3.13 0.49
N LYS A 48 5.84 -3.51 1.77
CA LYS A 48 5.59 -2.58 2.89
C LYS A 48 6.64 -1.47 2.92
N SER A 49 7.91 -1.79 2.67
CA SER A 49 8.98 -0.78 2.57
C SER A 49 8.71 0.24 1.47
N ASN A 50 8.33 -0.23 0.27
CA ASN A 50 8.00 0.65 -0.85
C ASN A 50 6.75 1.50 -0.57
N ILE A 51 5.71 0.90 0.03
CA ILE A 51 4.50 1.63 0.44
C ILE A 51 4.81 2.71 1.47
N ARG A 52 5.72 2.46 2.43
CA ARG A 52 6.15 3.46 3.41
C ARG A 52 6.76 4.69 2.76
N SER A 53 7.55 4.50 1.69
CA SER A 53 8.11 5.63 0.93
C SER A 53 7.06 6.44 0.17
N ILE A 54 5.92 5.82 -0.19
CA ILE A 54 4.82 6.50 -0.91
C ILE A 54 3.91 7.25 0.07
N PHE A 55 3.65 6.67 1.24
CA PHE A 55 2.73 7.20 2.26
C PHE A 55 3.42 7.41 3.62
N PRO A 56 4.51 8.19 3.71
CA PRO A 56 5.31 8.28 4.94
C PRO A 56 4.53 8.79 6.15
N ASP A 57 3.57 9.69 5.92
CA ASP A 57 2.59 10.23 6.88
C ASP A 57 1.67 9.18 7.50
N LYS A 58 1.44 8.05 6.82
CA LYS A 58 0.62 6.95 7.33
C LYS A 58 1.41 6.02 8.25
N PHE A 59 2.73 6.19 8.38
CA PHE A 59 3.59 5.35 9.20
C PHE A 59 4.25 6.13 10.34
N ASP A 60 4.42 5.50 11.50
CA ASP A 60 5.21 6.02 12.60
C ASP A 60 6.72 5.78 12.39
N ASP A 61 7.53 6.25 13.33
CA ASP A 61 8.99 6.11 13.26
C ASP A 61 9.43 4.64 13.34
N ARG A 62 8.60 3.80 13.97
CA ARG A 62 8.78 2.34 14.08
C ARG A 62 8.34 1.58 12.82
N GLY A 63 7.70 2.24 11.86
CA GLY A 63 7.18 1.63 10.64
C GLY A 63 5.84 0.91 10.84
N GLU A 64 5.13 1.22 11.91
CA GLU A 64 3.73 0.84 12.15
C GLU A 64 2.79 1.91 11.58
N VAL A 65 1.52 1.55 11.35
CA VAL A 65 0.53 2.51 10.83
C VAL A 65 0.09 3.46 11.94
N ARG A 66 0.11 4.77 11.67
CA ARG A 66 -0.46 5.80 12.56
C ARG A 66 -1.99 5.68 12.52
N GLN A 67 -2.62 5.54 13.68
CA GLN A 67 -4.08 5.56 13.84
C GLN A 67 -4.63 6.98 13.76
#